data_AF-A0A965FWC4-F1
#
_entry.id   AF-A0A965FWC4-F1
#
_cell.length_a   1.000
_cell.length_b   1.000
_cell.length_c   1.000
_cell.angle_alpha   90.00
_cell.angle_beta   90.00
_cell.angle_gamma   90.00
#
_symmetry.space_group_name_H-M   'P 1'
#
loop_
_entity.id
_entity.type
_entity.pdbx_description
1 polymer ?
#
loop_
_entity_poly.entity_id
_entity_poly.type
_entity_poly.pdbx_seq_one_letter_code
_entity_poly.pdbx_strand_id
1 'polypeptide(L)' 'MKKRGRGIACMWYPIGFTVAANPSAAVVKVNEDGTATVLTGTVETGQGSLTVMG' A
#
# COMPACT_ATOMS: atom_id res chain seq x y z
N MET A 1 -12.03 -19.24 40.08
CA MET A 1 -10.62 -18.98 39.69
C MET A 1 -10.58 -18.83 38.16
N LYS A 2 -10.07 -17.72 37.61
CA LYS A 2 -10.02 -17.54 36.14
C LYS A 2 -8.80 -18.26 35.56
N LYS A 3 -9.01 -19.18 34.61
CA LYS A 3 -7.91 -19.84 33.89
C LYS A 3 -7.44 -18.94 32.75
N ARG A 4 -6.12 -18.83 32.55
CA ARG A 4 -5.48 -18.12 31.44
C ARG A 4 -4.62 -19.10 30.66
N GLY A 5 -4.57 -18.94 29.34
CA GLY A 5 -3.73 -19.71 28.43
C GLY A 5 -2.79 -18.79 27.64
N ARG A 6 -1.71 -19.35 27.11
CA ARG A 6 -0.78 -18.70 26.19
C ARG A 6 -0.67 -19.55 24.93
N GLY A 7 -0.59 -18.89 23.78
CA GLY A 7 -0.36 -19.52 22.47
C GLY A 7 0.50 -18.61 21.60
N ILE A 8 1.12 -19.19 20.59
CA ILE A 8 1.95 -18.49 19.61
C ILE A 8 1.38 -18.78 18.22
N ALA A 9 1.40 -17.77 17.36
CA ALA A 9 1.04 -17.91 15.95
C ALA A 9 2.13 -17.27 15.09
N CYS A 10 2.35 -17.84 13.90
CA CYS A 10 3.13 -17.24 12.83
C CYS A 10 2.29 -17.24 11.54
N MET A 11 2.64 -16.36 10.61
CA MET A 11 2.00 -16.30 9.30
C MET A 11 3.01 -15.99 8.21
N TRP A 12 2.65 -16.36 6.99
CA TRP A 12 3.28 -15.91 5.76
C TRP A 12 2.21 -15.28 4.87
N TYR A 13 2.46 -14.08 4.32
CA TYR A 13 1.48 -13.31 3.55
C TYR A 13 2.12 -12.84 2.25
N PRO A 14 1.88 -13.55 1.14
CA PRO A 14 2.37 -13.14 -0.17
C PRO A 14 1.65 -11.84 -0.60
N ILE A 15 2.37 -11.00 -1.35
CA ILE A 15 1.90 -9.70 -1.81
C ILE A 15 1.67 -9.73 -3.33
N GLY A 16 0.58 -9.10 -3.77
CA GLY A 16 0.21 -9.04 -5.19
C GLY A 16 -0.68 -10.20 -5.63
N PHE A 17 -0.91 -10.32 -6.94
CA PHE A 17 -1.73 -11.39 -7.49
C PHE A 17 -0.90 -12.66 -7.69
N THR A 18 -1.40 -13.79 -7.22
CA THR A 18 -0.73 -15.08 -7.36
C THR A 18 -0.78 -15.54 -8.83
N VAL A 19 0.40 -15.84 -9.41
CA VAL A 19 0.58 -16.35 -10.78
C VAL A 19 0.07 -15.40 -11.89
N ALA A 20 -0.15 -14.12 -11.58
CA ALA A 20 -0.60 -13.14 -12.56
C ALA A 20 0.23 -11.85 -12.45
N ALA A 21 0.43 -11.19 -13.59
CA ALA A 21 1.05 -9.87 -13.59
C ALA A 21 0.15 -8.85 -12.89
N ASN A 22 0.72 -8.05 -12.01
CA ASN A 22 0.04 -7.04 -11.20
C ASN A 22 0.69 -5.64 -11.33
N PRO A 23 0.83 -5.09 -12.56
CA PRO A 23 1.44 -3.79 -12.77
C PRO A 23 0.55 -2.65 -12.26
N SER A 24 1.19 -1.54 -11.89
CA SER A 24 0.56 -0.23 -11.70
C SER A 24 1.41 0.83 -12.40
N ALA A 25 0.85 2.01 -12.63
CA ALA A 25 1.54 3.13 -13.25
C ALA A 25 1.22 4.44 -12.53
N ALA A 26 2.16 5.38 -12.62
CA ALA A 26 1.99 6.75 -12.17
C ALA A 26 2.58 7.72 -13.20
N VAL A 27 2.02 8.92 -13.26
CA VAL A 27 2.53 10.03 -14.05
C VAL A 27 2.89 11.16 -13.10
N VAL A 28 4.10 11.69 -13.23
CA VAL A 28 4.56 12.84 -12.44
C VAL A 28 4.69 14.03 -13.37
N LYS A 29 3.99 15.11 -13.04
CA LYS A 29 4.13 16.42 -13.68
C LYS A 29 4.93 17.33 -12.76
N VAL A 30 6.01 17.93 -13.26
CA VAL A 30 6.73 19.00 -12.57
C VAL A 30 6.17 20.35 -13.05
N ASN A 31 5.87 21.23 -12.10
CA ASN A 31 5.33 22.55 -12.36
C ASN A 31 6.47 23.59 -12.43
N GLU A 32 6.19 24.75 -13.02
CA GLU A 32 7.17 25.83 -13.22
C GLU A 32 7.67 26.45 -11.89
N ASP A 33 6.90 26.31 -10.81
CA ASP A 33 7.25 26.76 -9.45
C ASP A 33 8.11 25.74 -8.68
N GLY A 34 8.50 24.64 -9.31
CA GLY A 34 9.29 23.57 -8.69
C GLY A 34 8.47 22.56 -7.88
N THR A 35 7.15 22.71 -7.80
CA THR A 35 6.26 21.68 -7.20
C THR A 35 6.00 20.54 -8.18
N ALA A 36 5.42 19.44 -7.70
CA ALA A 36 5.04 18.31 -8.53
C ALA A 36 3.61 17.83 -8.25
N THR A 37 2.97 17.27 -9.27
CA THR A 37 1.69 16.57 -9.16
C THR A 37 1.89 15.12 -9.56
N VAL A 38 1.48 14.20 -8.68
CA VAL A 38 1.52 12.75 -8.92
C VAL A 38 0.11 12.26 -9.24
N LEU A 39 -0.06 11.65 -10.41
CA LEU A 39 -1.27 10.97 -10.82
C LEU A 39 -1.02 9.46 -10.72
N THR A 40 -1.82 8.75 -9.94
CA THR A 40 -1.68 7.29 -9.74
C THR A 40 -3.01 6.58 -9.92
N GLY A 41 -2.97 5.36 -10.44
CA GLY A 41 -4.14 4.47 -10.52
C GLY A 41 -4.51 3.80 -9.19
N THR A 42 -3.70 3.98 -8.14
CA THR A 42 -3.98 3.42 -6.82
C THR A 42 -5.15 4.14 -6.15
N VAL A 43 -6.08 3.37 -5.60
CA VAL A 43 -7.26 3.88 -4.89
C VAL A 43 -6.95 4.04 -3.41
N GLU A 44 -7.27 5.21 -2.85
CA GLU A 44 -7.25 5.47 -1.41
C GLU A 44 -8.58 5.07 -0.76
N THR A 45 -8.50 4.32 0.33
CA THR A 45 -9.64 3.82 1.12
C THR A 45 -9.43 3.97 2.63
N GLY A 46 -8.43 4.74 3.06
CA GLY A 46 -8.04 4.95 4.46
C GLY A 46 -6.74 4.23 4.85
N GLN A 47 -6.09 3.52 3.92
CA GLN A 47 -4.83 2.82 4.13
C GLN A 47 -3.59 3.71 4.00
N GLY A 48 -3.74 4.95 3.52
CA GLY A 48 -2.65 5.93 3.42
C GLY A 48 -1.77 5.79 2.18
N SER A 49 -2.30 5.19 1.12
CA SER A 49 -1.59 5.00 -0.15
C SER A 49 -1.15 6.31 -0.81
N LEU A 50 -2.00 7.35 -0.75
CA LEU A 50 -1.65 8.66 -1.33
C LEU A 50 -0.61 9.41 -0.48
N THR A 51 -0.59 9.20 0.83
CA THR A 51 0.44 9.77 1.71
C THR A 51 1.80 9.14 1.50
N VAL A 52 1.87 7.85 1.15
CA VAL A 52 3.14 7.17 0.84
C VAL A 52 3.69 7.60 -0.53
N MET A 53 2.81 7.97 -1.47
CA MET A 53 3.17 8.36 -2.82
C MET A 53 3.41 9.87 -3.02
N GLY A 54 3.04 10.70 -2.05
CA GLY A 54 3.14 12.16 -2.09
C GLY A 54 4.17 12.72 -1.12
#